data_AF-A0A1Z2SBB0-F1
#
_entry.id   AF-A0A1Z2SBB0-F1
#
_cell.length_a   1.000
_cell.length_b   1.000
_cell.length_c   1.000
_cell.angle_alpha   90.00
_cell.angle_beta   90.00
_cell.angle_gamma   90.00
#
_symmetry.space_group_name_H-M   'P 1'
#
loop_
_entity.id
_entity.type
_entity.pdbx_description
1 polymer ?
#
loop_
_entity_poly.entity_id
_entity_poly.type
_entity_poly.pdbx_seq_one_letter_code
_entity_poly.pdbx_strand_id
1 'polypeptide(L)'
;MNKQSDNLDDGDEDVVVIEQRDKRTYLYIGIAAAIGIAAGGLIGALLSGQRWQQSYQALEARYHQLEQANQKTLVDSDQQTHLKIQQLSKAFDQKLAEQKSTYQQQLDVLNGKIDQLTQEKTALTKQLSKEKSKITQVNKVNNRLNHQADLQATMFERSRELFQKELKVKQSLESLEQERDTLQQKKKELKKECDLYLQGTSWDAHSDACDQQDAANERLGKVNQLIKVNQMDLKEIQALAEDLGIE
;
A
#
# COMPACT_ATOMS: atom_id res chain seq x y z
N MET A 1 -50.93 -41.23 -25.47
CA MET A 1 -52.30 -40.88 -25.93
C MET A 1 -52.17 -40.34 -27.34
N ASN A 2 -52.41 -41.20 -28.35
CA ASN A 2 -53.67 -41.39 -29.08
C ASN A 2 -53.73 -40.42 -30.28
N LYS A 3 -53.32 -40.85 -31.49
CA LYS A 3 -54.17 -41.41 -32.57
C LYS A 3 -55.42 -40.56 -32.82
N GLN A 4 -55.55 -39.98 -34.01
CA GLN A 4 -56.59 -40.37 -34.96
C GLN A 4 -56.34 -39.80 -36.37
N SER A 5 -56.24 -40.72 -37.32
CA SER A 5 -56.46 -40.51 -38.76
C SER A 5 -57.93 -40.81 -39.07
N ASP A 6 -58.42 -40.28 -40.19
CA ASP A 6 -59.41 -40.88 -41.13
C ASP A 6 -60.55 -39.91 -41.49
N ASN A 7 -60.62 -39.49 -42.76
CA ASN A 7 -61.41 -40.18 -43.79
C ASN A 7 -61.41 -39.43 -45.14
N LEU A 8 -61.41 -40.24 -46.21
CA LEU A 8 -61.75 -39.94 -47.61
C LEU A 8 -63.29 -39.70 -47.72
N ASP A 9 -63.94 -39.17 -48.76
CA ASP A 9 -63.87 -39.46 -50.21
C ASP A 9 -64.90 -38.58 -50.98
N ASP A 10 -64.59 -38.30 -52.26
CA ASP A 10 -65.39 -38.00 -53.48
C ASP A 10 -66.73 -37.19 -53.56
N GLY A 11 -66.82 -36.34 -54.63
CA GLY A 11 -67.97 -36.33 -55.56
C GLY A 11 -68.78 -35.04 -55.86
N ASP A 12 -68.26 -34.19 -56.75
CA ASP A 12 -68.89 -33.40 -57.85
C ASP A 12 -70.08 -32.38 -57.71
N GLU A 13 -69.96 -31.34 -58.57
CA GLU A 13 -70.96 -30.43 -59.17
C GLU A 13 -71.26 -29.01 -58.58
N ASP A 14 -70.39 -28.07 -58.99
CA ASP A 14 -70.66 -26.83 -59.76
C ASP A 14 -71.87 -25.93 -59.41
N VAL A 15 -71.61 -24.82 -58.68
CA VAL A 15 -72.42 -23.59 -58.72
C VAL A 15 -71.51 -22.38 -58.77
N VAL A 16 -71.50 -21.72 -59.93
CA VAL A 16 -70.69 -20.54 -60.23
C VAL A 16 -71.37 -19.29 -59.66
N VAL A 17 -70.83 -18.73 -58.58
CA VAL A 17 -71.04 -17.32 -58.19
C VAL A 17 -69.72 -16.60 -58.39
N ILE A 18 -69.67 -15.76 -59.43
CA ILE A 18 -68.49 -15.02 -59.86
C ILE A 18 -68.31 -13.82 -58.92
N GLU A 19 -67.51 -13.98 -57.87
CA GLU A 19 -66.83 -12.85 -57.23
C GLU A 19 -65.64 -13.29 -56.38
N GLN A 20 -64.52 -13.61 -57.05
CA GLN A 20 -63.18 -13.12 -56.73
C GLN A 20 -62.20 -13.72 -57.75
N ARG A 21 -61.35 -12.86 -58.28
CA ARG A 21 -60.40 -13.15 -59.36
C ARG A 21 -59.29 -14.06 -58.85
N ASP A 22 -59.54 -15.37 -58.85
CA ASP A 22 -58.60 -16.37 -58.36
C ASP A 22 -57.70 -16.93 -59.48
N LYS A 23 -56.40 -17.06 -59.19
CA LYS A 23 -55.33 -17.46 -60.13
C LYS A 23 -55.39 -18.94 -60.51
N ARG A 24 -56.37 -19.69 -59.99
CA ARG A 24 -56.56 -21.12 -60.21
C ARG A 24 -57.28 -21.44 -61.53
N THR A 25 -58.04 -20.52 -62.10
CA THR A 25 -58.69 -20.69 -63.43
C THR A 25 -57.67 -20.89 -64.55
N TYR A 26 -56.49 -20.25 -64.46
CA TYR A 26 -55.39 -20.48 -65.40
C TYR A 26 -54.80 -21.89 -65.29
N LEU A 27 -54.87 -22.51 -64.10
CA LEU A 27 -54.37 -23.86 -63.87
C LEU A 27 -55.33 -24.91 -64.46
N TYR A 28 -56.64 -24.73 -64.27
CA TYR A 28 -57.65 -25.62 -64.88
C TYR A 28 -57.74 -25.48 -66.40
N ILE A 29 -57.58 -24.27 -66.96
CA ILE A 29 -57.45 -24.08 -68.42
C ILE A 29 -56.16 -24.73 -68.94
N GLY A 30 -55.07 -24.65 -68.17
CA GLY A 30 -53.80 -25.32 -68.50
C GLY A 30 -53.91 -26.85 -68.50
N ILE A 31 -54.62 -27.42 -67.54
CA ILE A 31 -54.83 -28.88 -67.42
C ILE A 31 -55.83 -29.37 -68.47
N ALA A 32 -56.92 -28.65 -68.73
CA ALA A 32 -57.89 -28.99 -69.78
C ALA A 32 -57.28 -28.87 -71.19
N ALA A 33 -56.40 -27.89 -71.43
CA ALA A 33 -55.63 -27.78 -72.67
C ALA A 33 -54.64 -28.94 -72.84
N ALA A 34 -54.02 -29.42 -71.76
CA ALA A 34 -53.11 -30.57 -71.80
C ALA A 34 -53.85 -31.90 -72.06
N ILE A 35 -55.04 -32.10 -71.46
CA ILE A 35 -55.83 -33.32 -71.63
C ILE A 35 -56.56 -33.34 -72.99
N GLY A 36 -57.01 -32.19 -73.50
CA GLY A 36 -57.57 -32.08 -74.85
C GLY A 36 -56.55 -32.40 -75.96
N ILE A 37 -55.26 -32.09 -75.74
CA ILE A 37 -54.18 -32.41 -76.67
C ILE A 37 -53.78 -33.90 -76.60
N ALA A 38 -53.91 -34.54 -75.44
CA ALA A 38 -53.61 -35.96 -75.29
C ALA A 38 -54.68 -36.89 -75.88
N ALA A 39 -55.97 -36.51 -75.81
CA ALA A 39 -57.07 -37.32 -76.38
C ALA A 39 -57.36 -37.02 -77.86
N GLY A 40 -57.06 -35.81 -78.37
CA GLY A 40 -57.26 -35.44 -79.78
C GLY A 40 -56.13 -35.91 -80.73
N GLY A 41 -55.01 -36.38 -80.19
CA GLY A 41 -53.78 -36.65 -80.93
C GLY A 41 -53.68 -38.00 -81.66
N LEU A 42 -54.68 -38.88 -81.56
CA LEU A 42 -54.61 -40.24 -82.14
C LEU A 42 -55.48 -40.48 -83.38
N ILE A 43 -56.26 -39.50 -83.86
CA ILE A 43 -57.07 -39.67 -85.09
C ILE A 43 -56.34 -39.12 -86.34
N GLY A 44 -55.19 -38.44 -86.20
CA GLY A 44 -54.41 -37.91 -87.34
C GLY A 44 -53.16 -38.69 -87.76
N ALA A 45 -52.85 -39.82 -87.11
CA ALA A 45 -51.55 -40.49 -87.22
C ALA A 45 -51.36 -41.38 -88.48
N LEU A 46 -52.32 -41.41 -89.41
CA LEU A 46 -52.18 -42.20 -90.64
C LEU A 46 -51.64 -41.42 -91.85
N LEU A 47 -51.37 -40.10 -91.72
CA LEU A 47 -50.98 -39.27 -92.88
C LEU A 47 -49.78 -38.34 -92.68
N SER A 48 -48.93 -38.48 -91.65
CA SER A 48 -47.73 -37.62 -91.55
C SER A 48 -46.45 -38.29 -91.05
N GLY A 49 -45.89 -39.18 -91.89
CA GLY A 49 -44.57 -39.81 -91.68
C GLY A 49 -43.34 -38.89 -91.78
N GLN A 50 -43.47 -37.56 -91.62
CA GLN A 50 -42.36 -36.62 -91.79
C GLN A 50 -42.17 -35.60 -90.65
N ARG A 51 -43.10 -35.49 -89.69
CA ARG A 51 -43.05 -34.46 -88.63
C ARG A 51 -42.50 -34.92 -87.28
N TRP A 52 -42.53 -36.22 -86.99
CA TRP A 52 -42.01 -36.78 -85.74
C TRP A 52 -40.49 -36.64 -85.59
N GLN A 53 -39.75 -36.63 -86.70
CA GLN A 53 -38.29 -36.52 -86.70
C GLN A 53 -37.82 -35.10 -86.34
N GLN A 54 -38.55 -34.07 -86.76
CA GLN A 54 -38.28 -32.68 -86.38
C GLN A 54 -38.65 -32.40 -84.92
N SER A 55 -39.72 -33.01 -84.40
CA SER A 55 -40.08 -32.85 -82.99
C SER A 55 -39.11 -33.54 -82.04
N TYR A 56 -38.55 -34.71 -82.42
CA TYR A 56 -37.48 -35.35 -81.65
C TYR A 56 -36.19 -34.53 -81.66
N GLN A 57 -35.75 -34.02 -82.83
CA GLN A 57 -34.58 -33.15 -82.93
C GLN A 57 -34.73 -31.85 -82.12
N ALA A 58 -35.93 -31.26 -82.10
CA ALA A 58 -36.21 -30.08 -81.31
C ALA A 58 -36.21 -30.35 -79.79
N LEU A 59 -36.63 -31.55 -79.36
CA LEU A 59 -36.63 -31.94 -77.95
C LEU A 59 -35.20 -32.23 -77.46
N GLU A 60 -34.40 -32.93 -78.26
CA GLU A 60 -33.00 -33.24 -77.97
C GLU A 60 -32.13 -31.97 -77.95
N ALA A 61 -32.37 -31.03 -78.87
CA ALA A 61 -31.75 -29.72 -78.84
C ALA A 61 -32.09 -28.94 -77.56
N ARG A 62 -33.34 -29.01 -77.07
CA ARG A 62 -33.75 -28.37 -75.81
C ARG A 62 -33.15 -29.07 -74.59
N TYR A 63 -33.00 -30.39 -74.62
CA TYR A 63 -32.40 -31.15 -73.53
C TYR A 63 -30.92 -30.82 -73.39
N HIS A 64 -30.17 -30.80 -74.50
CA HIS A 64 -28.77 -30.37 -74.52
C HIS A 64 -28.60 -28.89 -74.15
N GLN A 65 -29.54 -28.03 -74.54
CA GLN A 65 -29.52 -26.63 -74.14
C GLN A 65 -29.77 -26.45 -72.63
N LEU A 66 -30.67 -27.25 -72.03
CA LEU A 66 -30.91 -27.24 -70.58
C LEU A 66 -29.72 -27.80 -69.80
N GLU A 67 -29.09 -28.86 -70.30
CA GLU A 67 -27.91 -29.48 -69.69
C GLU A 67 -26.71 -28.53 -69.71
N GLN A 68 -26.46 -27.86 -70.84
CA GLN A 68 -25.46 -26.81 -70.93
C GLN A 68 -25.80 -25.58 -70.07
N ALA A 69 -27.06 -25.19 -69.96
CA ALA A 69 -27.49 -24.08 -69.12
C ALA A 69 -27.32 -24.39 -67.62
N ASN A 70 -27.67 -25.61 -67.19
CA ASN A 70 -27.46 -26.07 -65.82
C ASN A 70 -25.97 -26.20 -65.50
N GLN A 71 -25.16 -26.75 -66.41
CA GLN A 71 -23.71 -26.87 -66.22
C GLN A 71 -23.04 -25.48 -66.13
N LYS A 72 -23.44 -24.52 -66.98
CA LYS A 72 -22.99 -23.13 -66.87
C LYS A 72 -23.45 -22.48 -65.56
N THR A 73 -24.69 -22.67 -65.14
CA THR A 73 -25.21 -22.09 -63.89
C THR A 73 -24.51 -22.67 -62.66
N LEU A 74 -24.19 -23.97 -62.66
CA LEU A 74 -23.42 -24.61 -61.59
C LEU A 74 -21.97 -24.11 -61.55
N VAL A 75 -21.31 -24.00 -62.71
CA VAL A 75 -19.94 -23.47 -62.79
C VAL A 75 -19.89 -21.99 -62.40
N ASP A 76 -20.83 -21.18 -62.87
CA ASP A 76 -20.92 -19.75 -62.52
C ASP A 76 -21.24 -19.56 -61.03
N SER A 77 -22.11 -20.40 -60.45
CA SER A 77 -22.43 -20.40 -59.02
C SER A 77 -21.22 -20.84 -58.18
N ASP A 78 -20.50 -21.88 -58.59
CA ASP A 78 -19.30 -22.37 -57.92
C ASP A 78 -18.17 -21.34 -57.99
N GLN A 79 -18.00 -20.70 -59.15
CA GLN A 79 -17.02 -19.63 -59.36
C GLN A 79 -17.37 -18.39 -58.52
N GLN A 80 -18.65 -17.99 -58.43
CA GLN A 80 -19.09 -16.93 -57.53
C GLN A 80 -18.90 -17.29 -56.05
N THR A 81 -19.12 -18.55 -55.69
CA THR A 81 -18.95 -19.04 -54.31
C THR A 81 -17.47 -19.03 -53.92
N HIS A 82 -16.59 -19.50 -54.81
CA HIS A 82 -15.14 -19.42 -54.63
C HIS A 82 -14.62 -17.98 -54.53
N LEU A 83 -15.14 -17.07 -55.37
CA LEU A 83 -14.78 -15.64 -55.29
C LEU A 83 -15.23 -15.02 -53.95
N LYS A 84 -16.44 -15.33 -53.49
CA LYS A 84 -16.93 -14.87 -52.17
C LYS A 84 -16.12 -15.47 -51.01
N ILE A 85 -15.77 -16.75 -51.08
CA ILE A 85 -14.91 -17.42 -50.08
C ILE A 85 -13.52 -16.78 -50.05
N GLN A 86 -12.92 -16.49 -51.21
CA GLN A 86 -11.62 -15.80 -51.26
C GLN A 86 -11.71 -14.37 -50.72
N GLN A 87 -12.79 -13.64 -51.00
CA GLN A 87 -13.01 -12.30 -50.43
C GLN A 87 -13.20 -12.35 -48.91
N LEU A 88 -13.99 -13.31 -48.41
CA LEU A 88 -14.19 -13.55 -46.98
C LEU A 88 -12.88 -13.96 -46.29
N SER A 89 -12.09 -14.85 -46.88
CA SER A 89 -10.78 -15.25 -46.34
C SER A 89 -9.84 -14.05 -46.27
N LYS A 90 -9.74 -13.25 -47.34
CA LYS A 90 -8.91 -12.04 -47.34
C LYS A 90 -9.39 -11.03 -46.30
N ALA A 91 -10.70 -10.82 -46.17
CA ALA A 91 -11.26 -9.92 -45.18
C ALA A 91 -11.03 -10.42 -43.75
N PHE A 92 -11.10 -11.74 -43.53
CA PHE A 92 -10.81 -12.38 -42.25
C PHE A 92 -9.33 -12.26 -41.90
N ASP A 93 -8.42 -12.55 -42.83
CA ASP A 93 -6.97 -12.42 -42.65
C ASP A 93 -6.58 -10.97 -42.37
N GLN A 94 -7.19 -10.00 -43.06
CA GLN A 94 -7.00 -8.57 -42.80
C GLN A 94 -7.48 -8.19 -41.39
N LYS A 95 -8.67 -8.64 -40.97
CA LYS A 95 -9.19 -8.37 -39.63
C LYS A 95 -8.35 -9.03 -38.54
N LEU A 96 -7.86 -10.25 -38.77
CA LEU A 96 -6.97 -10.96 -37.86
C LEU A 96 -5.62 -10.23 -37.73
N ALA A 97 -5.08 -9.73 -38.84
CA ALA A 97 -3.85 -8.94 -38.85
C ALA A 97 -4.02 -7.59 -38.13
N GLU A 98 -5.12 -6.86 -38.37
CA GLU A 98 -5.46 -5.62 -37.65
C GLU A 98 -5.60 -5.89 -36.13
N GLN A 99 -6.30 -6.95 -35.75
CA GLN A 99 -6.53 -7.28 -34.36
C GLN A 99 -5.22 -7.70 -33.66
N LYS A 100 -4.39 -8.50 -34.33
CA LYS A 100 -3.05 -8.88 -33.83
C LYS A 100 -2.15 -7.66 -33.67
N SER A 101 -2.14 -6.74 -34.63
CA SER A 101 -1.40 -5.47 -34.54
C SER A 101 -1.89 -4.62 -33.35
N THR A 102 -3.21 -4.56 -33.14
CA THR A 102 -3.81 -3.82 -32.02
C THR A 102 -3.42 -4.43 -30.68
N TYR A 103 -3.48 -5.77 -30.54
CA TYR A 103 -3.03 -6.46 -29.33
C TYR A 103 -1.53 -6.28 -29.08
N GLN A 104 -0.71 -6.32 -30.14
CA GLN A 104 0.73 -6.08 -30.03
C GLN A 104 1.00 -4.67 -29.48
N GLN A 105 0.33 -3.65 -30.03
CA GLN A 105 0.44 -2.27 -29.54
C GLN A 105 -0.02 -2.12 -28.09
N GLN A 106 -1.11 -2.78 -27.70
CA GLN A 106 -1.58 -2.77 -26.31
C GLN A 106 -0.58 -3.44 -25.36
N LEU A 107 0.04 -4.55 -25.77
CA LEU A 107 1.08 -5.23 -25.01
C LEU A 107 2.33 -4.36 -24.87
N ASP A 108 2.73 -3.66 -25.93
CA ASP A 108 3.89 -2.76 -25.90
C ASP A 108 3.64 -1.57 -24.96
N VAL A 109 2.44 -0.99 -24.98
CA VAL A 109 2.05 0.08 -24.04
C VAL A 109 1.99 -0.44 -22.60
N LEU A 110 1.47 -1.65 -22.38
CA LEU A 110 1.42 -2.26 -21.05
C LEU A 110 2.82 -2.54 -20.52
N ASN A 111 3.69 -3.11 -21.34
CA ASN A 111 5.09 -3.38 -20.99
C ASN A 111 5.83 -2.07 -20.68
N GLY A 112 5.63 -1.02 -21.47
CA GLY A 112 6.19 0.30 -21.18
C GLY A 112 5.73 0.86 -19.82
N LYS A 113 4.45 0.70 -19.47
CA LYS A 113 3.94 1.08 -18.14
C LYS A 113 4.52 0.22 -17.02
N ILE A 114 4.67 -1.08 -17.24
CA ILE A 114 5.29 -2.00 -16.26
C ILE A 114 6.75 -1.60 -16.02
N ASP A 115 7.49 -1.27 -17.07
CA ASP A 115 8.88 -0.82 -16.97
C ASP A 115 8.99 0.52 -16.23
N GLN A 116 8.12 1.48 -16.54
CA GLN A 116 8.04 2.75 -15.81
C GLN A 116 7.74 2.53 -14.33
N LEU A 117 6.70 1.75 -14.01
CA LEU A 117 6.34 1.44 -12.62
C LEU A 117 7.46 0.69 -11.89
N THR A 118 8.19 -0.18 -12.60
CA THR A 118 9.34 -0.90 -12.03
C THR A 118 10.50 0.06 -11.75
N GLN A 119 10.78 1.00 -12.65
CA GLN A 119 11.78 2.05 -12.44
C GLN A 119 11.39 2.96 -11.27
N GLU A 120 10.15 3.41 -11.20
CA GLU A 120 9.66 4.24 -10.09
C GLU A 120 9.72 3.48 -8.75
N LYS A 121 9.27 2.22 -8.71
CA LYS A 121 9.35 1.37 -7.52
C LYS A 121 10.79 1.20 -7.05
N THR A 122 11.73 0.95 -7.96
CA THR A 122 13.15 0.80 -7.60
C THR A 122 13.76 2.13 -7.12
N ALA A 123 13.39 3.26 -7.73
CA ALA A 123 13.80 4.59 -7.28
C ALA A 123 13.24 4.91 -5.89
N LEU A 124 11.94 4.69 -5.66
CA LEU A 124 11.28 4.86 -4.37
C LEU A 124 11.90 3.95 -3.29
N THR A 125 12.20 2.69 -3.62
CA THR A 125 12.85 1.76 -2.68
C THR A 125 14.24 2.25 -2.28
N LYS A 126 15.01 2.81 -3.22
CA LYS A 126 16.31 3.44 -2.93
C LYS A 126 16.19 4.70 -2.08
N GLN A 127 15.18 5.54 -2.33
CA GLN A 127 14.93 6.72 -1.50
C GLN A 127 14.52 6.33 -0.09
N LEU A 128 13.61 5.37 0.06
CA LEU A 128 13.14 4.88 1.35
C LEU A 128 14.28 4.27 2.17
N SER A 129 15.18 3.49 1.54
CA SER A 129 16.34 2.95 2.24
C SER A 129 17.31 4.05 2.69
N LYS A 130 17.53 5.08 1.85
CA LYS A 130 18.36 6.25 2.20
C LYS A 130 17.75 7.06 3.34
N GLU A 131 16.44 7.32 3.31
CA GLU A 131 15.73 8.02 4.38
C GLU A 131 15.74 7.22 5.68
N LYS A 132 15.49 5.90 5.62
CA LYS A 132 15.58 5.03 6.79
C LYS A 132 16.98 5.07 7.42
N SER A 133 18.03 5.04 6.61
CA SER A 133 19.40 5.19 7.08
C SER A 133 19.62 6.56 7.76
N LYS A 134 19.17 7.65 7.14
CA LYS A 134 19.23 9.00 7.75
C LYS A 134 18.49 9.07 9.08
N ILE A 135 17.28 8.52 9.16
CA ILE A 135 16.49 8.49 10.41
C ILE A 135 17.25 7.74 11.50
N THR A 136 17.81 6.57 11.19
CA THR A 136 18.59 5.81 12.20
C THR A 136 19.84 6.57 12.67
N GLN A 137 20.51 7.30 11.77
CA GLN A 137 21.65 8.13 12.13
C GLN A 137 21.23 9.33 12.99
N VAL A 138 20.18 10.06 12.58
CA VAL A 138 19.64 11.18 13.36
C VAL A 138 19.18 10.73 14.73
N ASN A 139 18.50 9.57 14.83
CA ASN A 139 18.05 9.03 16.10
C ASN A 139 19.24 8.66 17.00
N LYS A 140 20.31 8.07 16.45
CA LYS A 140 21.56 7.83 17.20
C LYS A 140 22.19 9.12 17.71
N VAL A 141 22.25 10.17 16.89
CA VAL A 141 22.80 11.47 17.31
C VAL A 141 21.91 12.12 18.36
N ASN A 142 20.58 12.08 18.18
CA ASN A 142 19.62 12.64 19.13
C ASN A 142 19.71 11.93 20.49
N ASN A 143 19.75 10.60 20.52
CA ASN A 143 19.90 9.85 21.77
C ASN A 143 21.22 10.17 22.48
N ARG A 144 22.32 10.33 21.74
CA ARG A 144 23.60 10.77 22.31
C ARG A 144 23.51 12.19 22.87
N LEU A 145 22.87 13.11 22.13
CA LEU A 145 22.72 14.49 22.55
C LEU A 145 21.82 14.61 23.80
N ASN A 146 20.71 13.88 23.84
CA ASN A 146 19.83 13.82 25.01
C ASN A 146 20.56 13.25 26.22
N HIS A 147 21.33 12.16 26.04
CA HIS A 147 22.13 11.62 27.14
C HIS A 147 23.20 12.61 27.63
N GLN A 148 23.87 13.32 26.72
CA GLN A 148 24.81 14.37 27.09
C GLN A 148 24.14 15.52 27.83
N ALA A 149 22.95 15.95 27.40
CA ALA A 149 22.18 16.99 28.08
C ALA A 149 21.74 16.55 29.49
N ASP A 150 21.30 15.30 29.64
CA ASP A 150 20.91 14.72 30.94
C ASP A 150 22.10 14.60 31.90
N LEU A 151 23.26 14.17 31.39
CA LEU A 151 24.50 14.15 32.15
C LEU A 151 24.90 15.56 32.58
N GLN A 152 24.83 16.55 31.69
CA GLN A 152 25.12 17.94 32.04
C GLN A 152 24.16 18.48 33.10
N ALA A 153 22.86 18.23 32.97
CA ALA A 153 21.86 18.63 33.98
C ALA A 153 22.16 18.00 35.35
N THR A 154 22.44 16.69 35.37
CA THR A 154 22.80 15.97 36.60
C THR A 154 24.09 16.52 37.23
N MET A 155 25.10 16.85 36.42
CA MET A 155 26.34 17.47 36.88
C MET A 155 26.10 18.86 37.48
N PHE A 156 25.25 19.68 36.86
CA PHE A 156 24.86 20.99 37.38
C PHE A 156 24.06 20.90 38.69
N GLU A 157 23.19 19.91 38.83
CA GLU A 157 22.45 19.70 40.08
C GLU A 157 23.38 19.25 41.21
N ARG A 158 24.25 18.27 40.95
CA ARG A 158 25.24 17.80 41.93
C ARG A 158 26.24 18.88 42.32
N SER A 159 26.69 19.70 41.38
CA SER A 159 27.59 20.81 41.68
C SER A 159 26.91 21.85 42.57
N ARG A 160 25.66 22.21 42.28
CA ARG A 160 24.88 23.11 43.13
C ARG A 160 24.71 22.54 44.55
N GLU A 161 24.44 21.24 44.69
CA GLU A 161 24.35 20.60 46.00
C GLU A 161 25.70 20.63 46.74
N LEU A 162 26.81 20.37 46.04
CA LEU A 162 28.16 20.45 46.62
C LEU A 162 28.49 21.87 47.09
N PHE A 163 28.24 22.90 46.28
CA PHE A 163 28.46 24.30 46.68
C PHE A 163 27.59 24.71 47.88
N GLN A 164 26.34 24.24 47.96
CA GLN A 164 25.48 24.49 49.11
C GLN A 164 26.02 23.81 50.38
N LYS A 165 26.54 22.59 50.28
CA LYS A 165 27.19 21.90 51.39
C LYS A 165 28.46 22.62 51.82
N GLU A 166 29.30 23.01 50.86
CA GLU A 166 30.54 23.76 51.11
C GLU A 166 30.26 25.06 51.88
N LEU A 167 29.26 25.82 51.44
CA LEU A 167 28.87 27.06 52.11
C LEU A 167 28.42 26.81 53.56
N LYS A 168 27.61 25.77 53.79
CA LYS A 168 27.16 25.40 55.15
C LYS A 168 28.32 24.97 56.04
N VAL A 169 29.26 24.18 55.51
CA VAL A 169 30.47 23.77 56.24
C VAL A 169 31.35 24.97 56.56
N LYS A 170 31.54 25.89 55.62
CA LYS A 170 32.27 27.16 55.83
C LYS A 170 31.63 28.02 56.92
N GLN A 171 30.31 28.20 56.89
CA GLN A 171 29.56 28.92 57.93
C GLN A 171 29.69 28.23 59.30
N SER A 172 29.59 26.90 59.34
CA SER A 172 29.78 26.14 60.59
C SER A 172 31.19 26.30 61.12
N LEU A 173 32.21 26.27 60.25
CA LEU A 173 33.60 26.51 60.64
C LEU A 173 33.79 27.90 61.24
N GLU A 174 33.29 28.93 60.59
CA GLU A 174 33.39 30.30 61.09
C GLU A 174 32.73 30.44 62.48
N SER A 175 31.54 29.84 62.67
CA SER A 175 30.86 29.86 63.96
C SER A 175 31.62 29.11 65.06
N LEU A 176 32.24 27.97 64.73
CA LEU A 176 33.05 27.19 65.65
C LEU A 176 34.37 27.88 65.98
N GLU A 177 34.98 28.60 65.02
CA GLU A 177 36.18 29.39 65.25
C GLU A 177 35.90 30.57 66.18
N GLN A 178 34.77 31.26 66.00
CA GLN A 178 34.31 32.29 66.95
C GLN A 178 34.04 31.70 68.35
N GLU A 179 33.40 30.53 68.43
CA GLU A 179 33.18 29.85 69.71
C GLU A 179 34.52 29.46 70.36
N ARG A 180 35.47 28.93 69.59
CA ARG A 180 36.82 28.60 70.07
C ARG A 180 37.50 29.83 70.65
N ASP A 181 37.49 30.96 69.94
CA ASP A 181 38.20 32.17 70.35
C ASP A 181 37.59 32.78 71.62
N THR A 182 36.26 32.78 71.73
CA THR A 182 35.55 33.22 72.94
C THR A 182 35.79 32.30 74.13
N LEU A 183 35.76 30.97 73.93
CA LEU A 183 36.10 30.00 74.98
C LEU A 183 37.57 30.12 75.39
N GLN A 184 38.47 30.41 74.46
CA GLN A 184 39.89 30.56 74.73
C GLN A 184 40.19 31.85 75.52
N GLN A 185 39.42 32.93 75.33
CA GLN A 185 39.44 34.09 76.22
C GLN A 185 38.88 33.76 77.60
N LYS A 186 37.66 33.21 77.69
CA LYS A 186 37.03 32.82 78.97
C LYS A 186 37.91 31.88 79.79
N LYS A 187 38.54 30.91 79.15
CA LYS A 187 39.51 30.01 79.80
C LYS A 187 40.66 30.76 80.45
N LYS A 188 41.20 31.81 79.81
CA LYS A 188 42.31 32.60 80.38
C LYS A 188 41.85 33.38 81.61
N GLU A 189 40.61 33.87 81.62
CA GLU A 189 40.00 34.58 82.75
C GLU A 189 39.73 33.60 83.90
N LEU A 190 39.03 32.50 83.63
CA LEU A 190 38.72 31.44 84.60
C LEU A 190 39.98 30.82 85.22
N LYS A 191 41.06 30.67 84.43
CA LYS A 191 42.35 30.19 84.94
C LYS A 191 42.93 31.13 85.99
N LYS A 192 42.90 32.45 85.75
CA LYS A 192 43.41 33.43 86.73
C LYS A 192 42.59 33.39 88.01
N GLU A 193 41.28 33.26 87.89
CA GLU A 193 40.36 33.20 89.03
C GLU A 193 40.52 31.91 89.84
N CYS A 194 40.64 30.76 89.17
CA CYS A 194 40.96 29.48 89.81
C CYS A 194 42.35 29.51 90.48
N ASP A 195 43.37 30.08 89.84
CA ASP A 195 44.71 30.23 90.43
C ASP A 195 44.67 31.14 91.68
N LEU A 196 43.88 32.22 91.68
CA LEU A 196 43.65 33.12 92.83
C LEU A 196 42.90 32.41 93.98
N TYR A 197 41.90 31.59 93.66
CA TYR A 197 41.17 30.77 94.63
C TYR A 197 42.09 29.75 95.31
N LEU A 198 42.88 29.01 94.51
CA LEU A 198 43.81 27.98 94.99
C LEU A 198 44.95 28.58 95.82
N GLN A 199 45.38 29.81 95.54
CA GLN A 199 46.41 30.51 96.31
C GLN A 199 45.87 31.10 97.63
N GLY A 200 44.55 31.16 97.82
CA GLY A 200 43.91 31.73 99.02
C GLY A 200 44.13 33.23 99.21
N THR A 201 44.52 33.94 98.14
CA THR A 201 44.98 35.34 98.19
C THR A 201 43.87 36.38 98.02
N SER A 202 42.63 35.97 97.76
CA SER A 202 41.50 36.91 97.64
C SER A 202 40.20 36.33 98.21
N TRP A 203 39.41 37.17 98.88
CA TRP A 203 38.07 36.84 99.39
C TRP A 203 36.99 36.80 98.30
N ASP A 204 37.25 37.38 97.13
CA ASP A 204 36.32 37.45 95.98
C ASP A 204 36.47 36.27 95.00
N ALA A 205 37.40 35.35 95.24
CA ALA A 205 37.61 34.22 94.34
C ALA A 205 36.49 33.19 94.47
N HIS A 206 35.78 32.93 93.38
CA HIS A 206 34.63 32.04 93.39
C HIS A 206 35.07 30.57 93.39
N SER A 207 34.46 29.74 94.24
CA SER A 207 34.83 28.33 94.36
C SER A 207 34.51 27.48 93.12
N ASP A 208 33.59 27.95 92.29
CA ASP A 208 33.17 27.29 91.05
C ASP A 208 34.05 27.65 89.84
N ALA A 209 35.00 28.59 89.97
CA ALA A 209 35.86 29.02 88.88
C ALA A 209 36.69 27.86 88.28
N CYS A 210 37.15 26.92 89.12
CA CYS A 210 37.89 25.75 88.66
C CYS A 210 36.98 24.74 87.92
N ASP A 211 35.76 24.50 88.40
CA ASP A 211 34.78 23.64 87.72
C ASP A 211 34.36 24.24 86.37
N GLN A 212 34.15 25.56 86.32
CA GLN A 212 33.85 26.30 85.09
C GLN A 212 35.03 26.26 84.10
N GLN A 213 36.27 26.33 84.59
CA GLN A 213 37.47 26.16 83.76
C GLN A 213 37.52 24.78 83.11
N ASP A 214 37.23 23.72 83.86
CA ASP A 214 37.25 22.35 83.35
C ASP A 214 36.12 22.11 82.35
N ALA A 215 34.92 22.64 82.61
CA ALA A 215 33.82 22.65 81.64
C ALA A 215 34.18 23.40 80.35
N ALA A 216 34.86 24.56 80.46
CA ALA A 216 35.34 25.31 79.30
C ALA A 216 36.41 24.55 78.52
N ASN A 217 37.31 23.83 79.20
CA ASN A 217 38.31 22.96 78.56
C ASN A 217 37.66 21.80 77.79
N GLU A 218 36.67 21.13 78.39
CA GLU A 218 35.94 20.04 77.73
C GLU A 218 35.21 20.55 76.47
N ARG A 219 34.52 21.70 76.59
CA ARG A 219 33.84 22.33 75.45
C ARG A 219 34.82 22.72 74.35
N LEU A 220 35.96 23.31 74.71
CA LEU A 220 37.02 23.66 73.75
C LEU A 220 37.58 22.42 73.03
N GLY A 221 37.73 21.30 73.75
CA GLY A 221 38.09 20.02 73.14
C GLY A 221 37.09 19.56 72.08
N LYS A 222 35.78 19.60 72.40
CA LYS A 222 34.70 19.26 71.47
C LYS A 222 34.66 20.20 70.26
N VAL A 223 34.78 21.51 70.48
CA VAL A 223 34.80 22.52 69.40
C VAL A 223 36.00 22.27 68.46
N ASN A 224 37.20 22.05 69.00
CA ASN A 224 38.38 21.75 68.18
C ASN A 224 38.23 20.47 67.36
N GLN A 225 37.59 19.43 67.93
CA GLN A 225 37.28 18.21 67.19
C GLN A 225 36.31 18.47 66.04
N LEU A 226 35.24 19.24 66.28
CA LEU A 226 34.28 19.61 65.24
C LEU A 226 34.91 20.48 64.15
N ILE A 227 35.80 21.41 64.49
CA ILE A 227 36.57 22.20 63.52
C ILE A 227 37.38 21.25 62.63
N LYS A 228 38.10 20.28 63.21
CA LYS A 228 38.90 19.32 62.45
C LYS A 228 38.05 18.47 61.50
N VAL A 229 36.88 18.01 61.96
CA VAL A 229 35.94 17.25 61.11
C VAL A 229 35.48 18.12 59.94
N ASN A 230 34.96 19.32 60.20
CA ASN A 230 34.51 20.20 59.12
C ASN A 230 35.65 20.60 58.16
N GLN A 231 36.89 20.74 58.63
CA GLN A 231 38.05 20.95 57.76
C GLN A 231 38.36 19.74 56.87
N MET A 232 38.16 18.52 57.37
CA MET A 232 38.28 17.31 56.55
C MET A 232 37.15 17.24 55.53
N ASP A 233 35.90 17.49 55.94
CA ASP A 233 34.74 17.52 55.05
C ASP A 233 34.92 18.54 53.93
N LEU A 234 35.49 19.71 54.24
CA LEU A 234 35.76 20.75 53.24
C LEU A 234 36.81 20.31 52.21
N LYS A 235 37.86 19.58 52.65
CA LYS A 235 38.84 18.99 51.74
C LYS A 235 38.24 17.88 50.87
N GLU A 236 37.37 17.05 51.42
CA GLU A 236 36.66 16.03 50.66
C GLU A 236 35.74 16.66 49.61
N ILE A 237 35.02 17.73 49.97
CA ILE A 237 34.18 18.49 49.03
C ILE A 237 35.03 19.12 47.91
N GLN A 238 36.21 19.66 48.23
CA GLN A 238 37.15 20.20 47.24
C GLN A 238 37.66 19.11 46.29
N ALA A 239 38.07 17.95 46.81
CA ALA A 239 38.48 16.82 45.98
C ALA A 239 37.34 16.34 45.06
N LEU A 240 36.11 16.29 45.57
CA LEU A 240 34.94 15.96 44.77
C LEU A 240 34.65 17.03 43.70
N ALA A 241 34.91 18.31 43.97
CA ALA A 241 34.75 19.38 42.98
C ALA A 241 35.79 19.27 41.85
N GLU A 242 37.06 18.98 42.21
CA GLU A 242 38.15 18.72 41.24
C GLU A 242 37.84 17.49 40.35
N ASP A 243 37.36 16.40 40.94
CA ASP A 243 36.96 15.18 40.21
C ASP A 243 35.80 15.44 39.23
N LEU A 244 34.91 16.38 39.56
CA LEU A 244 33.81 16.80 38.70
C LEU A 244 34.23 17.83 37.64
N GLY A 245 35.50 18.27 37.64
CA GLY A 245 36.05 19.27 36.71
C GLY A 245 35.53 20.69 36.98
N ILE A 246 35.22 20.99 38.24
CA ILE A 246 34.66 22.27 38.69
C ILE A 246 35.77 22.98 39.48
N GLU A 247 36.59 23.76 38.77
CA GLU A 247 37.57 24.67 39.37
C GLU A 247 36.93 25.99 39.82
#